data_AF-A0A0B8NQM3-F1
#
_entry.id   AF-A0A0B8NQM3-F1
#
_cell.length_a   1.000
_cell.length_b   1.000
_cell.length_c   1.000
_cell.angle_alpha   90.00
_cell.angle_beta   90.00
_cell.angle_gamma   90.00
#
_symmetry.space_group_name_H-M   'P 1'
#
loop_
_entity.id
_entity.type
_entity.pdbx_description
1 polymer ?
#
loop_
_entity_poly.entity_id
_entity_poly.type
_entity_poly.pdbx_seq_one_letter_code
_entity_poly.pdbx_strand_id
1 'polypeptide(L)'
;MKLDPETGKNRSLFERMHLDLPLILGILLLMGFALLIMYSASGQSMAMMERQMARMALSLGVMVILAQITPRTYETLAPLLFTGGLILLLGVLFFGEAPRVHSAG
;
A
#
# COMPACT_ATOMS: atom_id res chain seq x y z
N MET A 1 33.45 -9.85 41.35
CA MET A 1 33.49 -10.79 40.22
C MET A 1 32.17 -11.56 40.19
N LYS A 2 31.58 -11.77 39.00
CA LYS A 2 30.22 -12.24 38.66
C LYS A 2 29.20 -11.11 38.54
N LEU A 3 29.20 -10.41 37.40
CA LEU A 3 28.44 -10.72 36.18
C LEU A 3 27.00 -10.24 36.34
N ASP A 4 26.76 -9.00 35.91
CA ASP A 4 25.43 -8.53 35.54
C ASP A 4 25.28 -8.77 34.03
N PRO A 5 24.65 -9.87 33.58
CA PRO A 5 24.25 -10.03 32.19
C PRO A 5 22.87 -9.40 32.02
N GLU A 6 22.71 -8.12 32.35
CA GLU A 6 21.51 -7.39 31.93
C GLU A 6 21.78 -6.85 30.52
N THR A 7 22.00 -7.83 29.64
CA THR A 7 21.58 -7.94 28.25
C THR A 7 21.21 -6.60 27.65
N GLY A 8 22.05 -6.12 26.72
CA GLY A 8 21.78 -4.98 25.86
C GLY A 8 20.39 -5.09 25.25
N LYS A 9 19.42 -4.50 25.93
CA LYS A 9 18.04 -4.44 25.48
C LYS A 9 17.98 -3.33 24.45
N ASN A 10 18.55 -3.62 23.29
CA ASN A 10 18.29 -2.94 22.01
C ASN A 10 16.82 -3.16 21.58
N ARG A 11 15.88 -2.99 22.49
CA ARG A 11 14.44 -2.96 22.19
C ARG A 11 13.93 -1.54 22.01
N SER A 12 14.71 -0.50 22.35
CA SER A 12 14.18 0.87 22.33
C SER A 12 14.05 1.50 20.93
N LEU A 13 14.71 0.94 19.90
CA LEU A 13 14.56 1.41 18.52
C LEU A 13 13.42 0.70 17.77
N PHE A 14 13.19 -0.59 18.06
CA PHE A 14 12.14 -1.40 17.43
C PHE A 14 10.76 -1.25 18.08
N GLU A 15 10.69 -0.86 19.35
CA GLU A 15 9.44 -0.75 20.11
C GLU A 15 8.81 0.65 20.03
N ARG A 16 9.54 1.64 19.49
CA ARG A 16 9.07 3.04 19.34
C ARG A 16 8.69 3.45 17.93
N MET A 17 9.12 2.70 16.92
CA MET A 17 8.83 3.04 15.53
C MET A 17 7.53 2.34 15.12
N HIS A 18 6.44 3.10 14.94
CA HIS A 18 5.13 2.63 14.44
C HIS A 18 5.18 2.10 12.99
N LEU A 19 6.37 1.88 12.43
CA LEU A 19 6.59 1.16 11.20
C LEU A 19 6.94 -0.28 11.57
N ASP A 20 5.97 -1.17 11.42
CA ASP A 20 6.18 -2.61 11.51
C ASP A 20 7.17 -3.04 10.42
N LEU A 21 8.46 -3.01 10.75
CA LEU A 21 9.55 -3.33 9.83
C LEU A 21 9.35 -4.68 9.11
N PRO A 22 8.83 -5.75 9.76
CA PRO A 22 8.47 -6.98 9.08
C PRO A 22 7.40 -6.80 7.99
N LEU A 23 6.38 -5.96 8.24
CA LEU A 23 5.31 -5.71 7.26
C LEU A 23 5.83 -4.92 6.07
N ILE A 24 6.66 -3.90 6.30
CA ILE A 24 7.25 -3.12 5.20
C ILE A 24 8.17 -3.98 4.36
N LEU A 25 8.98 -4.83 4.99
CA LEU A 25 9.81 -5.78 4.27
C LEU A 25 8.95 -6.76 3.45
N GLY A 26 7.85 -7.25 4.02
CA GLY A 26 6.88 -8.08 3.31
C GLY A 26 6.26 -7.36 2.10
N ILE A 27 5.84 -6.11 2.25
CA ILE A 27 5.30 -5.29 1.17
C ILE A 27 6.35 -5.09 0.06
N LEU A 28 7.58 -4.72 0.42
CA LEU A 28 8.67 -4.55 -0.55
C LEU A 28 8.98 -5.83 -1.31
N LEU A 29 8.96 -6.99 -0.63
CA LEU A 29 9.17 -8.29 -1.26
C LEU A 29 8.04 -8.60 -2.26
N LEU A 30 6.78 -8.39 -1.87
CA LEU A 30 5.63 -8.56 -2.75
C LEU A 30 5.68 -7.62 -3.96
N MET A 31 6.10 -6.37 -3.76
CA MET A 31 6.29 -5.41 -4.85
C MET A 31 7.38 -5.88 -5.83
N GLY A 32 8.52 -6.35 -5.32
CA GLY A 32 9.58 -6.92 -6.14
C GLY A 32 9.09 -8.12 -6.96
N PHE A 33 8.35 -9.04 -6.32
CA PHE A 33 7.78 -10.20 -6.99
C PHE A 33 6.74 -9.80 -8.06
N ALA A 34 5.89 -8.81 -7.77
CA ALA A 34 4.93 -8.28 -8.74
C ALA A 34 5.64 -7.67 -9.97
N LEU A 35 6.77 -6.99 -9.79
CA LEU A 35 7.58 -6.49 -10.92
C LEU A 35 8.16 -7.64 -11.74
N LEU A 36 8.65 -8.70 -11.11
CA LEU A 36 9.15 -9.89 -11.82
C LEU A 36 8.04 -10.55 -12.66
N ILE A 37 6.86 -10.74 -12.08
CA ILE A 37 5.70 -11.30 -12.80
C ILE A 37 5.32 -10.40 -13.97
N MET A 38 5.21 -9.09 -13.74
CA MET A 38 4.79 -8.17 -14.78
C MET A 38 5.84 -8.04 -15.89
N TYR A 39 7.14 -8.06 -15.55
CA TYR A 39 8.22 -8.07 -16.52
C TYR A 39 8.15 -9.32 -17.43
N SER A 40 7.86 -10.47 -16.82
CA SER A 40 7.66 -11.74 -17.53
C SER A 40 6.43 -11.71 -18.43
N ALA A 41 5.29 -11.22 -17.92
CA ALA A 41 4.03 -11.19 -18.66
C ALA A 41 3.97 -10.10 -19.76
N SER A 42 4.71 -9.00 -19.59
CA SER A 42 4.70 -7.86 -20.51
C SER A 42 5.70 -7.97 -21.67
N GLY A 43 6.40 -9.11 -21.81
CA GLY A 43 7.39 -9.31 -22.87
C GLY A 43 8.57 -8.34 -22.78
N GLN A 44 9.03 -8.01 -21.57
CA GLN A 44 10.10 -7.04 -21.30
C GLN A 44 9.78 -5.57 -21.71
N SER A 45 8.50 -5.19 -21.73
CA SER A 45 8.10 -3.80 -22.02
C SER A 45 8.55 -2.83 -20.91
N MET A 46 9.60 -2.07 -21.19
CA MET A 46 10.12 -1.05 -20.27
C MET A 46 9.09 0.05 -19.97
N ALA A 47 8.24 0.40 -20.95
CA ALA A 47 7.19 1.39 -20.76
C ALA A 47 6.11 0.95 -19.75
N MET A 48 5.80 -0.35 -19.68
CA MET A 48 4.89 -0.86 -18.65
C MET A 48 5.56 -0.90 -17.28
N MET A 49 6.85 -1.27 -17.25
CA MET A 49 7.63 -1.29 -16.02
C MET A 49 7.76 0.10 -15.39
N GLU A 50 8.06 1.13 -16.18
CA GLU A 50 8.12 2.52 -15.71
C GLU A 50 6.79 2.97 -15.07
N ARG A 51 5.67 2.70 -15.73
CA ARG A 51 4.33 3.03 -15.20
C ARG A 51 4.05 2.31 -13.87
N GLN A 52 4.44 1.04 -13.76
CA GLN A 52 4.25 0.29 -12.53
C GLN A 52 5.14 0.81 -11.40
N MET A 53 6.40 1.12 -11.71
CA MET A 53 7.33 1.72 -10.74
C MET A 53 6.81 3.07 -10.24
N ALA A 54 6.28 3.92 -11.13
CA ALA A 54 5.68 5.20 -10.74
C ALA A 54 4.46 5.02 -9.83
N ARG A 55 3.56 4.07 -10.15
CA ARG A 55 2.41 3.71 -9.30
C ARG A 55 2.85 3.18 -7.94
N MET A 56 3.87 2.34 -7.92
CA MET A 56 4.46 1.79 -6.70
C MET A 56 5.08 2.87 -5.82
N ALA A 57 5.86 3.79 -6.40
CA ALA A 57 6.44 4.92 -5.69
C ALA A 57 5.36 5.83 -5.11
N LEU A 58 4.32 6.14 -5.89
CA LEU A 58 3.17 6.92 -5.41
C LEU A 58 2.46 6.22 -4.24
N SER A 59 2.20 4.93 -4.37
CA SER A 59 1.55 4.13 -3.31
C SER A 59 2.35 4.13 -2.01
N LEU A 60 3.67 3.93 -2.09
CA LEU A 60 4.55 3.98 -0.92
C LEU A 60 4.59 5.38 -0.30
N GLY A 61 4.65 6.43 -1.12
CA GLY A 61 4.59 7.81 -0.65
C GLY A 61 3.29 8.10 0.12
N VAL A 62 2.14 7.72 -0.45
CA VAL A 62 0.82 7.85 0.21
C VAL A 62 0.78 7.05 1.52
N MET A 63 1.26 5.80 1.51
CA MET A 63 1.33 4.97 2.72
C MET A 63 2.14 5.67 3.83
N VAL A 64 3.32 6.23 3.51
CA VAL A 64 4.16 6.91 4.49
C VAL A 64 3.51 8.18 5.03
N ILE A 65 2.81 8.94 4.19
CA ILE A 65 2.06 10.14 4.62
C ILE A 65 0.93 9.72 5.56
N LEU A 66 0.13 8.73 5.16
CA LEU A 66 -1.00 8.24 5.94
C LEU A 66 -0.58 7.57 7.24
N ALA A 67 0.55 6.85 7.25
CA ALA A 67 1.11 6.22 8.45
C ALA A 67 1.54 7.23 9.52
N GLN A 68 1.82 8.48 9.13
CA GLN A 68 2.12 9.56 10.09
C GLN A 68 0.85 10.12 10.76
N ILE A 69 -0.33 9.87 10.21
CA ILE A 69 -1.60 10.33 10.78
C ILE A 69 -2.01 9.39 11.93
N THR A 70 -2.31 9.97 13.09
CA THR A 70 -2.72 9.22 14.29
C THR A 70 -4.06 8.49 14.06
N PRO A 71 -4.26 7.27 14.61
CA PRO A 71 -5.50 6.49 14.48
C PRO A 71 -6.78 7.28 14.81
N ARG A 72 -6.73 8.18 15.79
CA ARG A 72 -7.86 9.00 16.23
C ARG A 72 -8.44 9.91 15.13
N THR A 73 -7.60 10.36 14.19
CA THR A 73 -8.06 11.16 13.04
C THR A 73 -8.86 10.30 12.06
N TYR A 74 -8.51 9.02 11.92
CA TYR A 74 -9.26 8.11 11.06
C TYR A 74 -10.63 7.78 11.64
N GLU A 75 -10.76 7.68 12.97
CA GLU A 75 -12.05 7.45 13.63
C GLU A 75 -13.06 8.57 13.37
N THR A 76 -12.62 9.83 13.38
CA THR A 76 -13.51 10.98 13.09
C THR A 76 -13.81 11.12 11.60
N LEU A 77 -12.88 10.73 10.72
CA LEU A 77 -13.08 10.72 9.28
C LEU A 77 -13.92 9.54 8.79
N ALA A 78 -14.00 8.45 9.56
CA ALA A 78 -14.72 7.23 9.18
C ALA A 78 -16.16 7.47 8.68
N PRO A 79 -17.05 8.19 9.40
CA PRO A 79 -18.41 8.43 8.91
C PRO A 79 -18.44 9.26 7.61
N LEU A 80 -17.51 10.21 7.45
CA LEU A 80 -17.43 11.06 6.27
C LEU A 80 -16.93 10.27 5.05
N LEU A 81 -15.84 9.49 5.21
CA LEU A 81 -15.29 8.64 4.15
C LEU A 81 -16.28 7.56 3.72
N PHE A 82 -17.00 6.96 4.68
CA PHE A 82 -18.05 5.98 4.39
C PHE A 82 -19.18 6.60 3.56
N THR A 83 -19.68 7.78 3.96
CA THR A 83 -20.73 8.49 3.23
C THR A 83 -20.24 8.89 1.83
N GLY A 84 -19.00 9.37 1.71
CA GLY A 84 -18.39 9.67 0.42
C GLY A 84 -18.26 8.43 -0.48
N GLY A 85 -17.86 7.29 0.08
CA GLY A 85 -17.80 6.02 -0.63
C GLY A 85 -19.17 5.54 -1.10
N LEU A 86 -20.22 5.70 -0.28
CA LEU A 86 -21.59 5.39 -0.66
C LEU A 86 -22.07 6.28 -1.82
N ILE A 87 -21.78 7.58 -1.78
CA ILE A 87 -22.07 8.50 -2.87
C ILE A 87 -21.33 8.08 -4.14
N LEU A 88 -20.05 7.71 -4.04
CA LEU A 88 -19.27 7.25 -5.18
C LEU A 88 -19.84 5.95 -5.77
N LEU A 89 -20.31 5.03 -4.92
CA LEU A 89 -20.94 3.79 -5.36
C LEU A 89 -22.25 4.05 -6.12
N LEU A 90 -23.09 4.97 -5.62
CA LEU A 90 -24.27 5.43 -6.34
C LEU A 90 -23.86 6.12 -7.66
N GLY A 91 -22.82 6.95 -7.63
CA GLY A 91 -22.28 7.59 -8.83
C GLY A 91 -21.87 6.60 -9.91
N VAL A 92 -21.13 5.54 -9.54
CA VAL A 92 -20.73 4.50 -10.50
C VAL A 92 -21.93 3.66 -10.97
N LEU A 93 -22.98 3.52 -10.16
CA LEU A 93 -24.19 2.82 -10.58
C LEU A 93 -24.93 3.57 -11.70
N PHE A 94 -24.97 4.91 -11.62
CA PHE A 94 -25.66 5.73 -12.62
C PHE A 94 -24.78 6.11 -13.82
N PHE A 95 -23.48 6.31 -13.60
CA PHE A 95 -22.55 6.85 -14.60
C PHE A 95 -21.36 5.93 -14.92
N GLY A 96 -21.33 4.72 -14.36
CA GLY A 96 -20.26 3.76 -14.62
C GLY A 96 -20.32 3.22 -16.03
N GLU A 97 -19.18 3.24 -16.71
CA GLU A 97 -19.04 2.59 -18.01
C GLU A 97 -18.73 1.10 -17.79
N ALA A 98 -19.63 0.22 -18.23
CA ALA A 98 -19.33 -1.20 -18.34
C ALA A 98 -18.36 -1.42 -19.53
N PRO A 99 -17.35 -2.32 -19.41
CA PRO A 99 -16.54 -2.71 -20.56
C PRO A 99 -17.46 -3.19 -21.68
N ARG A 100 -17.43 -2.50 -22.82
CA ARG A 100 -18.16 -2.94 -24.02
C ARG A 100 -17.49 -4.24 -24.45
N VAL A 101 -18.08 -5.38 -24.08
CA VAL A 101 -17.75 -6.66 -24.71
C VAL A 101 -18.05 -6.47 -26.18
N HIS A 102 -16.98 -6.35 -26.96
CA HIS A 102 -17.04 -6.43 -28.41
C HIS A 102 -17.64 -7.80 -28.74
N SER A 103 -18.95 -7.79 -29.00
CA SER A 103 -19.65 -8.87 -29.66
C SER A 103 -18.94 -9.09 -30.99
N ALA A 104 -18.13 -10.14 -31.05
CA ALA A 104 -17.59 -10.67 -32.29
C ALA A 104 -18.78 -11.05 -33.18
N GLY A 105 -18.82 -10.43 -34.36
CA GLY A 105 -19.56 -10.87 -35.53
C GLY A 105 -18.58 -10.99 -36.68
#